data_AF-A0A8X7Y6Y5-F1
#
_entry.id   AF-A0A8X7Y6Y5-F1
#
_cell.length_a   1.000
_cell.length_b   1.000
_cell.length_c   1.000
_cell.angle_alpha   90.00
_cell.angle_beta   90.00
_cell.angle_gamma   90.00
#
_symmetry.space_group_name_H-M   'P 1'
#
loop_
_entity.id
_entity.type
_entity.pdbx_description
1 polymer ?
#
loop_
_entity_poly.entity_id
_entity_poly.type
_entity_poly.pdbx_seq_one_letter_code
_entity_poly.pdbx_strand_id
1 'polypeptide(L)'
;MAVDPIQTPPPPPPRSNTYLFSDPLDSHPLWFKPDLFLSPNFDSDSYISELRTFVPFDTLRSELQAHLTSLNHELIDLINRDYADFVNLSTKLVDVDSAVVRMRAPLLELREKIEGFRGSVESSLVALKNGLEQRSEAAATREVLELLLDTFHVVSKVEKLIKELPSVPADWSNGDVNLAEKNVVSNGSIENGTNVRETQSMLLERIASEMNRLKFYIAHAQNLPFIQNMEKRIQSASLLLDASLGHCFVDGLEHRDESVIYNCLRAYAAIDNTSSAEEIFRTTVVAPLVQKIIPHGPSGVAVGTSGDGLENDYQEIKTCINKDCKFLLEISSAENSGLLVFDFLANSILKEVLSAIQKGKPGAFSPGRPTEFLINYKSSLDFLAHLEGST
;
A
#
# COMPACT_ATOMS: atom_id res chain seq x y z
N MET A 1 61.76 14.63 27.89
CA MET A 1 61.39 15.07 29.25
C MET A 1 60.88 13.84 29.97
N ALA A 2 61.58 13.43 31.02
CA ALA A 2 61.28 12.24 31.81
C ALA A 2 59.95 12.43 32.55
N VAL A 3 59.15 11.36 32.59
CA VAL A 3 57.87 11.31 33.32
C VAL A 3 58.18 10.73 34.70
N ASP A 4 58.04 11.54 35.73
CA ASP A 4 58.16 11.10 37.13
C ASP A 4 56.96 10.23 37.54
N PRO A 5 57.19 9.13 38.30
CA PRO A 5 56.12 8.25 38.74
C PRO A 5 55.39 8.77 39.97
N ILE A 6 54.07 8.63 39.96
CA ILE A 6 53.14 8.98 41.05
C ILE A 6 53.40 8.07 42.26
N GLN A 7 53.78 8.68 43.37
CA GLN A 7 54.04 8.02 44.66
C GLN A 7 52.71 7.83 45.41
N THR A 8 52.27 6.58 45.55
CA THR A 8 51.09 6.20 46.36
C THR A 8 51.39 6.27 47.86
N PRO A 9 50.47 6.77 48.72
CA PRO A 9 50.68 6.81 50.17
C PRO A 9 50.64 5.41 50.80
N PRO A 10 51.36 5.18 51.92
CA PRO A 10 51.45 3.87 52.56
C PRO A 10 50.14 3.45 53.24
N PRO A 11 49.87 2.14 53.38
CA PRO A 11 48.66 1.64 54.04
C PRO A 11 48.70 1.95 55.55
N PRO A 12 47.55 2.18 56.19
CA PRO A 12 47.49 2.42 57.63
C PRO A 12 47.94 1.18 58.41
N PRO A 13 48.55 1.35 59.59
CA PRO A 13 49.03 0.23 60.41
C PRO A 13 47.85 -0.68 60.80
N PRO A 14 48.09 -1.99 61.00
CA PRO A 14 47.02 -2.91 61.39
C PRO A 14 46.47 -2.47 62.75
N ARG A 15 45.18 -2.11 62.76
CA ARG A 15 44.44 -1.83 63.99
C ARG A 15 44.46 -3.11 64.83
N SER A 16 45.23 -3.13 65.91
CA SER A 16 45.13 -4.15 66.94
C SER A 16 43.69 -4.20 67.43
N ASN A 17 43.00 -5.31 67.14
CA ASN A 17 41.59 -5.58 67.45
C ASN A 17 41.30 -5.75 68.96
N THR A 18 42.14 -5.19 69.83
CA THR A 18 42.07 -5.34 71.29
C THR A 18 41.50 -4.13 72.02
N TYR A 19 41.06 -3.09 71.30
CA TYR A 19 40.43 -1.89 71.88
C TYR A 19 38.92 -1.78 71.59
N LEU A 20 38.27 -2.86 71.15
CA LEU A 20 36.84 -2.84 70.81
C LEU A 20 35.92 -3.27 71.98
N PHE A 21 36.50 -3.59 73.14
CA PHE A 21 35.80 -3.89 74.40
C PHE A 21 36.46 -3.26 75.64
N SER A 22 37.24 -2.18 75.45
CA SER A 22 37.58 -1.31 76.58
C SER A 22 36.64 -0.11 76.52
N ASP A 23 35.58 -0.21 77.31
CA ASP A 23 34.70 0.90 77.65
C ASP A 23 35.57 2.07 78.14
N PRO A 24 35.45 3.29 77.58
CA PRO A 24 36.20 4.47 78.03
C PRO A 24 35.57 5.10 79.28
N LEU A 25 34.97 4.29 80.14
CA LEU A 25 34.40 4.69 81.41
C LEU A 25 35.15 3.94 82.51
N ASP A 26 35.77 4.72 83.38
CA ASP A 26 36.42 4.32 84.63
C ASP A 26 37.86 3.80 84.52
N SER A 27 38.78 4.71 84.19
CA SER A 27 40.16 4.66 84.73
C SER A 27 40.20 4.86 86.26
N HIS A 28 39.04 5.13 86.87
CA HIS A 28 38.87 5.34 88.29
C HIS A 28 38.39 4.08 89.00
N PRO A 29 38.71 3.92 90.30
CA PRO A 29 38.15 2.83 91.09
C PRO A 29 36.61 2.86 91.11
N LEU A 30 35.96 1.68 91.15
CA LEU A 30 34.48 1.53 91.12
C LEU A 30 33.71 2.33 92.19
N TRP A 31 34.39 2.79 93.24
CA TRP A 31 33.82 3.61 94.31
C TRP A 31 33.84 5.12 93.97
N PHE A 32 34.64 5.55 93.00
CA PHE A 32 34.75 6.93 92.59
C PHE A 32 33.77 7.19 91.45
N LYS A 33 32.77 8.06 91.68
CA LYS A 33 31.72 8.36 90.70
C LYS A 33 31.78 9.84 90.30
N PRO A 34 32.54 10.21 89.25
CA PRO A 34 32.66 11.58 88.78
C PRO A 34 31.33 12.24 88.43
N ASP A 35 30.36 11.46 87.95
CA ASP A 35 29.04 11.95 87.53
C ASP A 35 28.27 12.68 88.64
N LEU A 36 28.54 12.34 89.90
CA LEU A 36 27.92 12.98 91.05
C LEU A 36 28.33 14.46 91.17
N PHE A 37 29.52 14.84 90.69
CA PHE A 37 30.01 16.21 90.69
C PHE A 37 29.21 17.14 89.77
N LEU A 38 28.51 16.58 88.77
CA LEU A 38 27.67 17.35 87.84
C LEU A 38 26.25 17.57 88.38
N SER A 39 25.89 16.96 89.52
CA SER A 39 24.55 17.07 90.07
C SER A 39 24.31 18.41 90.77
N PRO A 40 23.13 19.05 90.58
CA PRO A 40 22.86 20.39 91.12
C PRO A 40 22.71 20.44 92.65
N ASN A 41 22.52 19.28 93.29
CA ASN A 41 22.41 19.13 94.74
C ASN A 41 23.65 18.47 95.36
N PHE A 42 24.78 18.47 94.65
CA PHE A 42 26.01 17.86 95.13
C PHE A 42 26.51 18.55 96.40
N ASP A 43 26.71 17.77 97.47
CA ASP A 43 27.33 18.22 98.71
C ASP A 43 28.66 17.48 98.93
N SER A 44 29.75 18.24 98.96
CA SER A 44 31.11 17.69 99.10
C SER A 44 31.31 17.01 100.45
N ASP A 45 30.69 17.55 101.51
CA ASP A 45 30.91 17.06 102.88
C ASP A 45 30.21 15.72 103.10
N SER A 46 28.97 15.57 102.61
CA SER A 46 28.23 14.31 102.63
C SER A 46 28.92 13.24 101.78
N TYR A 47 29.39 13.58 100.58
CA TYR A 47 30.07 12.65 99.67
C TYR A 47 31.40 12.11 100.25
N ILE A 48 32.24 12.98 100.82
CA ILE A 48 33.49 12.57 101.47
C ILE A 48 33.21 11.73 102.72
N SER A 49 32.19 12.10 103.50
CA SER A 49 31.83 11.38 104.73
C SER A 49 31.36 9.95 104.45
N GLU A 50 30.56 9.75 103.40
CA GLU A 50 30.11 8.43 102.95
C GLU A 50 31.29 7.57 102.47
N LEU A 51 32.17 8.12 101.62
CA LEU A 51 33.30 7.37 101.08
C LEU A 51 34.40 7.05 102.11
N ARG A 52 34.58 7.90 103.13
CA ARG A 52 35.56 7.68 104.21
C ARG A 52 35.26 6.45 105.06
N THR A 53 34.03 5.94 105.04
CA THR A 53 33.68 4.70 105.74
C THR A 53 34.25 3.44 105.07
N PHE A 54 34.62 3.52 103.80
CA PHE A 54 35.11 2.40 103.00
C PHE A 54 36.48 2.62 102.34
N VAL A 55 36.99 3.87 102.29
CA VAL A 55 38.24 4.23 101.58
C VAL A 55 39.14 5.14 102.44
N PRO A 56 40.47 4.89 102.51
CA PRO A 56 41.42 5.80 103.16
C PRO A 56 41.41 7.22 102.57
N PHE A 57 41.61 8.22 103.42
CA PHE A 57 41.54 9.62 103.00
C PHE A 57 42.62 10.01 101.98
N ASP A 58 43.84 9.47 102.13
CA ASP A 58 44.93 9.77 101.20
C ASP A 58 44.67 9.25 99.79
N THR A 59 44.05 8.06 99.67
CA THR A 59 43.65 7.49 98.37
C THR A 59 42.50 8.26 97.73
N LEU A 60 41.55 8.76 98.53
CA LEU A 60 40.48 9.63 98.03
C LEU A 60 41.05 10.96 97.50
N ARG A 61 41.99 11.56 98.24
CA ARG A 61 42.65 12.82 97.85
C ARG A 61 43.47 12.65 96.58
N SER A 62 44.24 11.56 96.44
CA SER A 62 45.04 11.32 95.24
C SER A 62 44.17 11.13 94.00
N GLU A 63 43.05 10.39 94.11
CA GLU A 63 42.11 10.19 93.00
C GLU A 63 41.39 11.49 92.61
N LEU A 64 40.93 12.29 93.58
CA LEU A 64 40.33 13.60 93.31
C LEU A 64 41.31 14.55 92.60
N GLN A 65 42.57 14.55 93.04
CA GLN A 65 43.60 15.39 92.43
C GLN A 65 43.97 14.90 91.03
N ALA A 66 44.05 13.58 90.81
CA ALA A 66 44.27 12.97 89.52
C ALA A 66 43.13 13.31 88.54
N HIS A 67 41.87 13.19 89.00
CA HIS A 67 40.69 13.56 88.21
C HIS A 67 40.70 15.05 87.85
N LEU A 68 41.03 15.94 88.79
CA LEU A 68 41.15 17.38 88.52
C LEU A 68 42.24 17.68 87.48
N THR A 69 43.40 17.03 87.58
CA THR A 69 44.48 17.21 86.58
C THR A 69 44.09 16.68 85.21
N SER A 70 43.38 15.55 85.15
CA SER A 70 42.86 14.97 83.92
C SER A 70 41.86 15.91 83.25
N LEU A 71 40.89 16.41 84.02
CA LEU A 71 39.86 17.32 83.52
C LEU A 71 40.43 18.66 83.05
N ASN A 72 41.48 19.15 83.70
CA ASN A 72 42.18 20.36 83.25
C ASN A 72 42.96 20.12 81.94
N HIS A 73 43.59 18.95 81.80
CA HIS A 73 44.25 18.58 80.55
C HIS A 73 43.24 18.42 79.41
N GLU A 74 42.12 17.73 79.67
CA GLU A 74 41.02 17.57 78.72
C GLU A 74 40.38 18.91 78.31
N LEU A 75 40.22 19.84 79.26
CA LEU A 75 39.75 21.20 78.96
C LEU A 75 40.73 21.93 78.03
N ILE A 76 42.04 21.88 78.32
CA ILE A 76 43.07 22.51 77.50
C ILE A 76 43.10 21.87 76.10
N ASP A 77 42.98 20.55 76.01
CA ASP A 77 42.94 19.82 74.75
C ASP A 77 41.67 20.15 73.95
N LEU A 78 40.52 20.25 74.60
CA LEU A 78 39.26 20.66 73.99
C LEU A 78 39.34 22.09 73.45
N ILE A 79 39.86 23.02 74.25
CA ILE A 79 40.07 24.42 73.82
C ILE A 79 41.03 24.48 72.63
N ASN A 80 42.15 23.76 72.70
CA ASN A 80 43.15 23.79 71.63
C ASN A 80 42.65 23.13 70.34
N ARG A 81 41.90 22.04 70.44
CA ARG A 81 41.26 21.36 69.30
C ARG A 81 40.22 22.26 68.66
N ASP A 82 39.28 22.77 69.45
CA ASP A 82 38.19 23.58 68.95
C ASP A 82 38.70 24.94 68.42
N TYR A 83 39.81 25.47 68.98
CA TYR A 83 40.53 26.61 68.43
C TYR A 83 41.16 26.32 67.07
N ALA A 84 41.84 25.17 66.92
CA ALA A 84 42.42 24.76 65.65
C ALA A 84 41.36 24.57 64.55
N ASP A 85 40.22 23.98 64.90
CA ASP A 85 39.09 23.79 64.00
C ASP A 85 38.43 25.12 63.61
N PHE A 86 38.26 26.03 64.58
CA PHE A 86 37.74 27.38 64.32
C PHE A 86 38.65 28.21 63.42
N VAL A 87 39.97 28.14 63.63
CA VAL A 87 40.97 28.81 62.77
C VAL A 87 40.98 28.21 61.36
N ASN A 88 40.89 26.88 61.23
CA ASN A 88 40.83 26.21 59.93
C ASN A 88 39.53 26.52 59.17
N LEU A 89 38.40 26.56 59.87
CA LEU A 89 37.11 26.90 59.27
C LEU A 89 37.06 28.37 58.84
N SER A 90 37.53 29.29 59.69
CA SER A 90 37.57 30.72 59.37
C SER A 90 38.48 31.03 58.19
N THR A 91 39.67 30.41 58.12
CA THR A 91 40.59 30.58 56.97
C THR A 91 40.01 30.04 55.68
N LYS A 92 39.36 28.87 55.70
CA LYS A 92 38.71 28.30 54.51
C LYS A 92 37.50 29.10 54.04
N LEU A 93 36.67 29.59 54.97
CA LEU A 93 35.47 30.38 54.63
C LEU A 93 35.82 31.71 53.98
N VAL A 94 36.93 32.34 54.36
CA VAL A 94 37.40 33.61 53.76
C VAL A 94 37.68 33.47 52.26
N ASP A 95 38.15 32.31 51.82
CA ASP A 95 38.46 32.07 50.40
C ASP A 95 37.25 31.62 49.56
N VAL A 96 36.13 31.23 50.19
CA VAL A 96 34.92 30.80 49.49
C VAL A 96 34.34 31.94 48.65
N ASP A 97 34.28 33.16 49.18
CA ASP A 97 33.76 34.31 48.44
C ASP A 97 34.59 34.59 47.17
N SER A 98 35.92 34.49 47.27
CA SER A 98 36.83 34.61 46.13
C SER A 98 36.63 33.48 45.10
N ALA A 99 36.41 32.24 45.56
CA ALA A 99 36.09 31.12 44.68
C ALA A 99 34.75 31.30 43.96
N VAL A 100 33.72 31.77 44.68
CA VAL A 100 32.38 32.05 44.12
C VAL A 100 32.45 33.16 43.07
N VAL A 101 33.18 34.25 43.35
CA VAL A 101 33.39 35.35 42.39
C VAL A 101 34.10 34.85 41.13
N ARG A 102 35.16 34.02 41.28
CA ARG A 102 35.87 33.42 40.14
C ARG A 102 35.01 32.46 39.32
N MET A 103 34.09 31.72 39.94
CA MET A 103 33.21 30.77 39.25
C MET A 103 32.07 31.46 38.48
N ARG A 104 31.67 32.67 38.89
CA ARG A 104 30.49 33.35 38.34
C ARG A 104 30.60 33.67 36.85
N ALA A 105 31.77 34.15 36.41
CA ALA A 105 31.99 34.51 35.01
C ALA A 105 32.03 33.27 34.08
N PRO A 106 32.80 32.19 34.37
CA PRO A 106 32.77 30.97 33.58
C PRO A 106 31.38 30.31 33.49
N LEU A 107 30.59 30.35 34.57
CA LEU A 107 29.23 29.79 34.56
C LEU A 107 28.27 30.61 33.69
N LEU A 108 28.40 31.95 33.69
CA LEU A 108 27.64 32.81 32.79
C LEU A 108 28.04 32.58 31.33
N GLU A 109 29.35 32.51 31.05
CA GLU A 109 29.85 32.23 29.70
C GLU A 109 29.37 30.86 29.19
N LEU A 110 29.39 29.84 30.06
CA LEU A 110 28.86 28.52 29.72
C LEU A 110 27.36 28.58 29.42
N ARG A 111 26.58 29.30 30.24
CA ARG A 111 25.15 29.49 30.02
C ARG A 111 24.89 30.18 28.68
N GLU A 112 25.62 31.23 28.35
CA GLU A 112 25.50 31.94 27.07
C GLU A 112 25.85 31.03 25.89
N LYS A 113 26.92 30.22 26.00
CA LYS A 113 27.27 29.22 24.99
C LYS A 113 26.17 28.19 24.81
N ILE A 114 25.60 27.65 25.90
CA ILE A 114 24.50 26.67 25.85
C ILE A 114 23.27 27.29 25.18
N GLU A 115 22.93 28.53 25.51
CA GLU A 115 21.84 29.25 24.85
C GLU A 115 22.10 29.45 23.35
N GLY A 116 23.31 29.83 22.98
CA GLY A 116 23.73 29.94 21.58
C GLY A 116 23.65 28.61 20.83
N PHE A 117 24.13 27.52 21.43
CA PHE A 117 24.02 26.17 20.86
C PHE A 117 22.57 25.74 20.72
N ARG A 118 21.73 25.98 21.74
CA ARG A 118 20.30 25.66 21.68
C ARG A 118 19.62 26.43 20.55
N GLY A 119 19.92 27.73 20.40
CA GLY A 119 19.42 28.54 19.29
C GLY A 119 19.87 28.02 17.92
N SER A 120 21.13 27.59 17.80
CA SER A 120 21.66 26.99 16.56
C SER A 120 20.99 25.65 16.23
N VAL A 121 20.73 24.81 17.24
CA VAL A 121 20.04 23.53 17.07
C VAL A 121 18.58 23.76 16.69
N GLU A 122 17.89 24.69 17.34
CA GLU A 122 16.50 25.03 17.02
C GLU A 122 16.37 25.56 15.59
N SER A 123 17.26 26.48 15.19
CA SER A 123 17.31 26.97 13.81
C SER A 123 17.54 25.85 12.79
N SER A 124 18.46 24.93 13.10
CA SER A 124 18.73 23.77 12.24
C SER A 124 17.54 22.80 12.17
N LEU A 125 16.82 22.61 13.28
CA LEU A 125 15.63 21.78 13.36
C LEU A 125 14.50 22.37 12.50
N VAL A 126 14.26 23.68 12.61
CA VAL A 126 13.27 24.39 11.78
C VAL A 126 13.63 24.29 10.30
N ALA A 127 14.90 24.53 9.94
CA ALA A 127 15.36 24.40 8.56
C ALA A 127 15.16 22.97 8.01
N LEU A 128 15.46 21.95 8.82
CA LEU A 128 15.26 20.55 8.45
C LEU A 128 13.79 20.21 8.26
N LYS A 129 12.91 20.64 9.17
CA LYS A 129 11.45 20.43 9.05
C LYS A 129 10.90 21.05 7.78
N ASN A 130 11.24 22.31 7.51
CA ASN A 130 10.81 23.00 6.30
C ASN A 130 11.34 22.31 5.04
N GLY A 131 12.60 21.85 5.07
CA GLY A 131 13.19 21.09 3.97
C GLY A 131 12.52 19.73 3.73
N LEU A 132 12.12 19.03 4.79
CA LEU A 132 11.38 17.77 4.68
C LEU A 132 9.96 17.99 4.14
N GLU A 133 9.28 19.04 4.57
CA GLU A 133 7.96 19.43 4.07
C GLU A 133 8.02 19.77 2.57
N GLN A 134 8.96 20.64 2.18
CA GLN A 134 9.21 20.96 0.76
C GLN A 134 9.54 19.72 -0.06
N ARG A 135 10.36 18.80 0.48
CA ARG A 135 10.69 17.55 -0.20
C ARG A 135 9.45 16.67 -0.37
N SER A 136 8.57 16.62 0.62
CA SER A 136 7.32 15.84 0.54
C SER A 136 6.36 16.40 -0.50
N GLU A 137 6.21 17.73 -0.55
CA GLU A 137 5.38 18.41 -1.56
C GLU A 137 5.98 18.24 -2.97
N ALA A 138 7.29 18.40 -3.11
CA ALA A 138 8.00 18.15 -4.37
C ALA A 138 7.87 16.68 -4.83
N ALA A 139 7.85 15.72 -3.90
CA ALA A 139 7.64 14.32 -4.24
C ALA A 139 6.20 14.05 -4.72
N ALA A 140 5.20 14.59 -4.02
CA ALA A 140 3.79 14.44 -4.40
C ALA A 140 3.50 15.09 -5.77
N THR A 141 4.00 16.31 -6.00
CA THR A 141 3.86 16.99 -7.29
C THR A 141 4.56 16.23 -8.42
N ARG A 142 5.74 15.67 -8.15
CA ARG A 142 6.46 14.82 -9.11
C ARG A 142 5.68 13.57 -9.47
N GLU A 143 5.11 12.87 -8.49
CA GLU A 143 4.31 11.66 -8.72
C GLU A 143 3.11 11.95 -9.65
N VAL A 144 2.41 13.06 -9.40
CA VAL A 144 1.31 13.51 -10.28
C VAL A 144 1.81 13.83 -11.69
N LEU A 145 2.96 14.50 -11.83
CA LEU A 145 3.54 14.81 -13.14
C LEU A 145 3.97 13.55 -13.90
N GLU A 146 4.55 12.56 -13.22
CA GLU A 146 4.91 11.26 -13.81
C GLU A 146 3.66 10.54 -14.32
N LEU A 147 2.58 10.50 -13.54
CA LEU A 147 1.29 9.95 -13.96
C LEU A 147 0.72 10.67 -15.19
N LEU A 148 0.81 12.00 -15.23
CA LEU A 148 0.35 12.80 -16.37
C LEU A 148 1.17 12.54 -17.63
N LEU A 149 2.49 12.45 -17.49
CA LEU A 149 3.41 12.16 -18.58
C LEU A 149 3.17 10.76 -19.15
N ASP A 150 2.99 9.76 -18.28
CA ASP A 150 2.67 8.40 -18.68
C ASP A 150 1.34 8.35 -19.43
N THR A 151 0.29 9.01 -18.90
CA THR A 151 -1.00 9.10 -19.58
C THR A 151 -0.85 9.70 -20.98
N PHE A 152 -0.09 10.80 -21.12
CA PHE A 152 0.17 11.43 -22.42
C PHE A 152 0.95 10.53 -23.38
N HIS A 153 1.96 9.82 -22.87
CA HIS A 153 2.74 8.87 -23.66
C HIS A 153 1.88 7.71 -24.16
N VAL A 154 1.00 7.15 -23.32
CA VAL A 154 0.08 6.08 -23.73
C VAL A 154 -0.90 6.59 -24.78
N VAL A 155 -1.54 7.75 -24.60
CA VAL A 155 -2.44 8.32 -25.61
C VAL A 155 -1.71 8.54 -26.94
N SER A 156 -0.51 9.12 -26.89
CA SER A 156 0.28 9.37 -28.11
C SER A 156 0.72 8.07 -28.78
N LYS A 157 1.00 7.02 -28.00
CA LYS A 157 1.33 5.69 -28.51
C LYS A 157 0.12 5.06 -29.18
N VAL A 158 -1.05 5.08 -28.53
CA VAL A 158 -2.32 4.58 -29.09
C VAL A 158 -2.64 5.28 -30.41
N GLU A 159 -2.56 6.62 -30.46
CA GLU A 159 -2.81 7.37 -31.69
C GLU A 159 -1.81 7.04 -32.81
N LYS A 160 -0.53 6.81 -32.48
CA LYS A 160 0.47 6.37 -33.47
C LYS A 160 0.17 4.97 -33.99
N LEU A 161 -0.12 4.02 -33.11
CA LEU A 161 -0.46 2.66 -33.50
C LEU A 161 -1.75 2.63 -34.34
N ILE A 162 -2.74 3.46 -34.03
CA ILE A 162 -3.96 3.60 -34.84
C ILE A 162 -3.63 4.18 -36.23
N LYS A 163 -2.68 5.11 -36.35
CA LYS A 163 -2.23 5.63 -37.66
C LYS A 163 -1.42 4.60 -38.47
N GLU A 164 -0.76 3.67 -37.80
CA GLU A 164 -0.01 2.57 -38.42
C GLU A 164 -0.90 1.42 -38.88
N LEU A 165 -2.19 1.41 -38.48
CA LEU A 165 -3.16 0.48 -39.06
C LEU A 165 -3.15 0.68 -40.58
N PRO A 166 -3.00 -0.41 -41.37
CA PRO A 166 -3.15 -0.32 -42.82
C PRO A 166 -4.47 0.39 -43.10
N SER A 167 -4.43 1.48 -43.85
CA SER A 167 -5.64 2.19 -44.27
C SER A 167 -6.59 1.13 -44.83
N VAL A 168 -7.77 1.01 -44.22
CA VAL A 168 -8.91 0.27 -44.77
C VAL A 168 -8.90 0.52 -46.28
N PRO A 169 -8.77 -0.51 -47.14
CA PRO A 169 -8.72 -0.29 -48.57
C PRO A 169 -9.87 0.64 -48.95
N ALA A 170 -9.56 1.72 -49.65
CA ALA A 170 -10.52 2.76 -50.04
C ALA A 170 -11.61 2.27 -51.01
N ASP A 171 -11.78 0.95 -51.16
CA ASP A 171 -12.75 0.30 -52.07
C ASP A 171 -14.14 0.10 -51.45
N TRP A 172 -14.36 0.43 -50.17
CA TRP A 172 -15.55 -0.06 -49.45
C TRP A 172 -16.63 1.00 -49.17
N SER A 173 -16.60 2.16 -49.86
CA SER A 173 -17.75 3.08 -49.87
C SER A 173 -17.80 3.98 -51.11
N ASN A 174 -18.47 3.50 -52.16
CA ASN A 174 -19.58 4.14 -52.88
C ASN A 174 -19.61 3.65 -54.32
N GLY A 175 -20.78 3.17 -54.75
CA GLY A 175 -21.03 2.90 -56.15
C GLY A 175 -20.87 4.17 -56.97
N ASP A 176 -19.86 4.19 -57.84
CA ASP A 176 -20.00 4.85 -59.11
C ASP A 176 -19.24 4.08 -60.19
N VAL A 177 -19.91 3.97 -61.32
CA VAL A 177 -19.56 3.19 -62.48
C VAL A 177 -18.37 3.86 -63.15
N ASN A 178 -17.35 3.11 -63.57
CA ASN A 178 -16.78 3.16 -64.93
C ASN A 178 -15.52 2.30 -65.09
N LEU A 179 -15.52 1.53 -66.18
CA LEU A 179 -14.47 0.63 -66.64
C LEU A 179 -13.14 1.35 -66.91
N ALA A 180 -12.04 0.71 -66.55
CA ALA A 180 -10.86 0.62 -67.39
C ALA A 180 -10.13 -0.71 -67.13
N GLU A 181 -10.21 -1.59 -68.12
CA GLU A 181 -9.46 -2.85 -68.19
C GLU A 181 -7.96 -2.63 -67.96
N LYS A 182 -7.38 -3.39 -67.04
CA LYS A 182 -6.00 -3.83 -67.20
C LYS A 182 -5.81 -5.23 -66.65
N ASN A 183 -5.79 -6.18 -67.59
CA ASN A 183 -5.34 -7.54 -67.40
C ASN A 183 -3.98 -7.58 -66.68
N VAL A 184 -3.96 -8.09 -65.45
CA VAL A 184 -2.78 -8.70 -64.85
C VAL A 184 -3.21 -10.06 -64.32
N VAL A 185 -2.86 -11.09 -65.08
CA VAL A 185 -2.82 -12.46 -64.61
C VAL A 185 -1.72 -12.51 -63.54
N SER A 186 -2.11 -12.66 -62.28
CA SER A 186 -1.20 -13.01 -61.18
C SER A 186 -1.83 -14.13 -60.36
N ASN A 187 -1.44 -15.35 -60.68
CA ASN A 187 -1.53 -16.50 -59.79
C ASN A 187 -0.58 -16.26 -58.61
N GLY A 188 -1.13 -15.95 -57.43
CA GLY A 188 -0.36 -15.85 -56.17
C GLY A 188 -0.94 -14.90 -55.11
N SER A 189 -2.26 -14.84 -54.90
CA SER A 189 -2.89 -13.78 -54.07
C SER A 189 -3.55 -14.24 -52.75
N ILE A 190 -3.54 -15.52 -52.39
CA ILE A 190 -4.22 -15.99 -51.17
C ILE A 190 -3.33 -15.83 -49.92
N GLU A 191 -2.01 -16.03 -50.05
CA GLU A 191 -1.09 -16.05 -48.88
C GLU A 191 -0.71 -14.65 -48.35
N ASN A 192 -0.75 -13.61 -49.20
CA ASN A 192 -0.46 -12.24 -48.78
C ASN A 192 -1.63 -11.58 -48.02
N GLY A 193 -2.88 -11.96 -48.32
CA GLY A 193 -4.06 -11.38 -47.69
C GLY A 193 -4.24 -11.81 -46.23
N THR A 194 -4.04 -13.10 -45.94
CA THR A 194 -4.11 -13.67 -44.58
C THR A 194 -3.04 -13.10 -43.65
N ASN A 195 -1.80 -12.90 -44.15
CA ASN A 195 -0.72 -12.32 -43.36
C ASN A 195 -1.00 -10.84 -43.01
N VAL A 196 -1.56 -10.06 -43.94
CA VAL A 196 -1.93 -8.65 -43.69
C VAL A 196 -3.08 -8.55 -42.67
N ARG A 197 -4.07 -9.44 -42.74
CA ARG A 197 -5.19 -9.48 -41.78
C ARG A 197 -4.75 -9.92 -40.39
N GLU A 198 -3.89 -10.93 -40.31
CA GLU A 198 -3.34 -11.40 -39.05
C GLU A 198 -2.49 -10.31 -38.38
N THR A 199 -1.61 -9.65 -39.13
CA THR A 199 -0.81 -8.52 -38.60
C THR A 199 -1.68 -7.35 -38.14
N GLN A 200 -2.76 -7.04 -38.86
CA GLN A 200 -3.76 -6.04 -38.44
C GLN A 200 -4.47 -6.46 -37.14
N SER A 201 -4.86 -7.73 -37.01
CA SER A 201 -5.52 -8.26 -35.81
C SER A 201 -4.62 -8.21 -34.56
N MET A 202 -3.32 -8.52 -34.72
CA MET A 202 -2.33 -8.42 -33.66
C MET A 202 -2.08 -6.96 -33.25
N LEU A 203 -2.06 -6.03 -34.21
CA LEU A 203 -1.92 -4.61 -33.92
C LEU A 203 -3.14 -4.08 -33.14
N LEU A 204 -4.36 -4.50 -33.50
CA LEU A 204 -5.58 -4.13 -32.79
C LEU A 204 -5.61 -4.68 -31.37
N GLU A 205 -5.19 -5.93 -31.15
CA GLU A 205 -5.03 -6.51 -29.82
C GLU A 205 -4.04 -5.69 -28.96
N ARG A 206 -2.91 -5.30 -29.56
CA ARG A 206 -1.93 -4.45 -28.88
C ARG A 206 -2.50 -3.07 -28.54
N ILE A 207 -3.25 -2.45 -29.45
CA ILE A 207 -3.91 -1.15 -29.21
C ILE A 207 -4.94 -1.28 -28.09
N ALA A 208 -5.74 -2.35 -28.07
CA ALA A 208 -6.70 -2.65 -27.02
C ALA A 208 -6.05 -2.81 -25.64
N SER A 209 -4.91 -3.51 -25.58
CA SER A 209 -4.12 -3.64 -24.34
C SER A 209 -3.61 -2.28 -23.83
N GLU A 210 -3.11 -1.43 -24.73
CA GLU A 210 -2.68 -0.06 -24.38
C GLU A 210 -3.86 0.83 -23.97
N MET A 211 -5.04 0.64 -24.58
CA MET A 211 -6.28 1.33 -24.21
C MET A 211 -6.75 0.92 -22.81
N ASN A 212 -6.63 -0.36 -22.45
CA ASN A 212 -6.92 -0.81 -21.09
C ASN A 212 -5.96 -0.18 -20.07
N ARG A 213 -4.67 -0.12 -20.39
CA ARG A 213 -3.67 0.58 -19.57
C ARG A 213 -3.99 2.06 -19.43
N LEU A 214 -4.46 2.70 -20.49
CA LEU A 214 -4.91 4.09 -20.45
C LEU A 214 -6.13 4.27 -19.54
N LYS A 215 -7.12 3.37 -19.59
CA LYS A 215 -8.29 3.36 -18.68
C LYS A 215 -7.85 3.31 -17.22
N PHE A 216 -6.83 2.51 -16.89
CA PHE A 216 -6.23 2.47 -15.56
C PHE A 216 -5.62 3.82 -15.15
N TYR A 217 -4.80 4.45 -16.01
CA TYR A 217 -4.18 5.74 -15.69
C TYR A 217 -5.22 6.86 -15.51
N ILE A 218 -6.26 6.91 -16.35
CA ILE A 218 -7.36 7.88 -16.21
C ILE A 218 -8.08 7.70 -14.87
N ALA A 219 -8.33 6.45 -14.46
CA ALA A 219 -8.99 6.15 -13.19
C ALA A 219 -8.16 6.63 -11.98
N HIS A 220 -6.83 6.61 -12.06
CA HIS A 220 -5.94 7.09 -11.00
C HIS A 220 -5.78 8.62 -10.99
N ALA A 221 -5.94 9.28 -12.13
CA ALA A 221 -5.72 10.72 -12.29
C ALA A 221 -7.03 11.54 -12.25
N GLN A 222 -8.16 10.95 -11.82
CA GLN A 222 -9.49 11.56 -11.80
C GLN A 222 -9.48 12.99 -11.21
N ASN A 223 -10.22 13.90 -11.85
CA ASN A 223 -10.42 15.31 -11.49
C ASN A 223 -9.32 16.32 -11.88
N LEU A 224 -8.34 15.93 -12.72
CA LEU A 224 -7.35 16.88 -13.24
C LEU A 224 -7.80 17.53 -14.57
N PRO A 225 -7.66 18.86 -14.75
CA PRO A 225 -8.03 19.57 -15.99
C PRO A 225 -7.33 19.03 -17.24
N PHE A 226 -6.14 18.44 -17.06
CA PHE A 226 -5.37 17.81 -18.12
C PHE A 226 -6.12 16.63 -18.78
N ILE A 227 -6.82 15.81 -17.97
CA ILE A 227 -7.62 14.69 -18.50
C ILE A 227 -8.76 15.20 -19.35
N GLN A 228 -9.44 16.27 -18.95
CA GLN A 228 -10.54 16.86 -19.73
C GLN A 228 -10.07 17.33 -21.11
N ASN A 229 -8.84 17.84 -21.22
CA ASN A 229 -8.25 18.20 -22.51
C ASN A 229 -7.95 16.95 -23.36
N MET A 230 -7.51 15.86 -22.74
CA MET A 230 -7.22 14.60 -23.43
C MET A 230 -8.46 13.77 -23.74
N GLU A 231 -9.56 13.98 -23.02
CA GLU A 231 -10.79 13.19 -23.13
C GLU A 231 -11.29 13.08 -24.57
N LYS A 232 -11.30 14.18 -25.33
CA LYS A 232 -11.69 14.17 -26.76
C LYS A 232 -10.78 13.29 -27.61
N ARG A 233 -9.48 13.30 -27.34
CA ARG A 233 -8.50 12.46 -28.06
C ARG A 233 -8.70 10.99 -27.73
N ILE A 234 -8.96 10.68 -26.47
CA ILE A 234 -9.20 9.33 -25.96
C ILE A 234 -10.51 8.77 -26.52
N GLN A 235 -11.58 9.56 -26.52
CA GLN A 235 -12.85 9.19 -27.14
C GLN A 235 -12.70 8.95 -28.64
N SER A 236 -11.97 9.82 -29.36
CA SER A 236 -11.68 9.63 -30.78
C SER A 236 -10.90 8.34 -31.04
N ALA A 237 -9.87 8.05 -30.24
CA ALA A 237 -9.10 6.82 -30.34
C ALA A 237 -9.94 5.56 -30.02
N SER A 238 -10.83 5.63 -29.02
CA SER A 238 -11.77 4.54 -28.70
C SER A 238 -12.71 4.27 -29.86
N LEU A 239 -13.34 5.30 -30.43
CA LEU A 239 -14.25 5.14 -31.57
C LEU A 239 -13.56 4.54 -32.79
N LEU A 240 -12.32 4.96 -33.07
CA LEU A 240 -11.52 4.40 -34.17
C LEU A 240 -11.12 2.94 -33.91
N LEU A 241 -10.76 2.61 -32.67
CA LEU A 241 -10.46 1.23 -32.26
C LEU A 241 -11.70 0.35 -32.40
N ASP A 242 -12.85 0.78 -31.86
CA ASP A 242 -14.11 0.04 -31.92
C ASP A 242 -14.55 -0.21 -33.38
N ALA A 243 -14.46 0.81 -34.24
CA ALA A 243 -14.78 0.66 -35.66
C ALA A 243 -13.81 -0.30 -36.36
N SER A 244 -12.51 -0.14 -36.16
CA SER A 244 -11.48 -0.98 -36.79
C SER A 244 -11.55 -2.43 -36.32
N LEU A 245 -11.81 -2.63 -35.03
CA LEU A 245 -11.97 -3.94 -34.41
C LEU A 245 -13.27 -4.61 -34.88
N GLY A 246 -14.35 -3.85 -35.04
CA GLY A 246 -15.60 -4.32 -35.63
C GLY A 246 -15.38 -4.85 -37.05
N HIS A 247 -14.74 -4.06 -37.91
CA HIS A 247 -14.44 -4.47 -39.28
C HIS A 247 -13.51 -5.69 -39.34
N CYS A 248 -12.43 -5.70 -38.56
CA CYS A 248 -11.49 -6.83 -38.53
C CYS A 248 -12.17 -8.12 -38.04
N PHE A 249 -13.11 -8.00 -37.09
CA PHE A 249 -13.86 -9.14 -36.59
C PHE A 249 -14.86 -9.67 -37.63
N VAL A 250 -15.60 -8.79 -38.32
CA VAL A 250 -16.47 -9.21 -39.45
C VAL A 250 -15.67 -9.92 -40.53
N ASP A 251 -14.54 -9.35 -40.92
CA ASP A 251 -13.66 -9.91 -41.95
C ASP A 251 -13.10 -11.28 -41.53
N GLY A 252 -12.71 -11.44 -40.25
CA GLY A 252 -12.30 -12.72 -39.68
C GLY A 252 -13.43 -13.76 -39.65
N LEU A 253 -14.67 -13.35 -39.37
CA LEU A 253 -15.85 -14.22 -39.39
C LEU A 253 -16.22 -14.70 -40.80
N GLU A 254 -16.14 -13.81 -41.80
CA GLU A 254 -16.45 -14.13 -43.20
C GLU A 254 -15.47 -15.17 -43.78
N HIS A 255 -14.18 -15.05 -43.43
CA HIS A 255 -13.12 -15.92 -43.95
C HIS A 255 -12.80 -17.11 -43.03
N ARG A 256 -13.39 -17.16 -41.83
CA ARG A 256 -13.16 -18.19 -40.80
C ARG A 256 -11.69 -18.31 -40.39
N ASP A 257 -11.01 -17.17 -40.27
CA ASP A 257 -9.62 -17.09 -39.84
C ASP A 257 -9.53 -17.18 -38.30
N GLU A 258 -9.21 -18.35 -37.77
CA GLU A 258 -9.18 -18.61 -36.33
C GLU A 258 -8.26 -17.66 -35.56
N SER A 259 -7.06 -17.36 -36.09
CA SER A 259 -6.10 -16.48 -35.41
C SER A 259 -6.58 -15.02 -35.33
N VAL A 260 -7.20 -14.52 -36.38
CA VAL A 260 -7.79 -13.17 -36.44
C VAL A 260 -8.93 -13.05 -35.45
N ILE A 261 -9.84 -14.03 -35.45
CA ILE A 261 -10.97 -14.09 -34.51
C ILE A 261 -10.47 -14.13 -33.07
N TYR A 262 -9.49 -14.98 -32.77
CA TYR A 262 -8.90 -15.08 -31.43
C TYR A 262 -8.28 -13.75 -30.96
N ASN A 263 -7.49 -13.10 -31.82
CA ASN A 263 -6.88 -11.80 -31.51
C ASN A 263 -7.92 -10.70 -31.31
N CYS A 264 -8.99 -10.68 -32.13
CA CYS A 264 -10.09 -9.75 -31.98
C CYS A 264 -10.87 -9.97 -30.67
N LEU A 265 -11.14 -11.23 -30.30
CA LEU A 265 -11.82 -11.55 -29.03
C LEU A 265 -10.97 -11.14 -27.81
N ARG A 266 -9.66 -11.36 -27.87
CA ARG A 266 -8.73 -10.84 -26.84
C ARG A 266 -8.74 -9.32 -26.77
N ALA A 267 -8.78 -8.65 -27.93
CA ALA A 267 -8.89 -7.20 -27.97
C ALA A 267 -10.21 -6.71 -27.33
N TYR A 268 -11.35 -7.32 -27.65
CA TYR A 268 -12.66 -7.01 -27.04
C TYR A 268 -12.67 -7.26 -25.53
N ALA A 269 -12.06 -8.35 -25.07
CA ALA A 269 -11.91 -8.65 -23.66
C ALA A 269 -11.03 -7.61 -22.95
N ALA A 270 -9.95 -7.15 -23.59
CA ALA A 270 -9.05 -6.14 -23.01
C ALA A 270 -9.73 -4.77 -22.86
N ILE A 271 -10.62 -4.37 -23.78
CA ILE A 271 -11.38 -3.11 -23.67
C ILE A 271 -12.67 -3.24 -22.86
N ASP A 272 -13.00 -4.44 -22.35
CA ASP A 272 -14.22 -4.72 -21.59
C ASP A 272 -15.51 -4.43 -22.40
N ASN A 273 -15.47 -4.72 -23.71
CA ASN A 273 -16.60 -4.54 -24.63
C ASN A 273 -17.04 -5.88 -25.23
N THR A 274 -17.52 -6.78 -24.38
CA THR A 274 -17.97 -8.12 -24.81
C THR A 274 -19.26 -8.09 -25.61
N SER A 275 -20.17 -7.18 -25.25
CA SER A 275 -21.48 -7.04 -25.89
C SER A 275 -21.38 -6.66 -27.37
N SER A 276 -20.43 -5.81 -27.76
CA SER A 276 -20.24 -5.48 -29.18
C SER A 276 -19.79 -6.68 -30.00
N ALA A 277 -18.88 -7.51 -29.48
CA ALA A 277 -18.45 -8.74 -30.17
C ALA A 277 -19.61 -9.72 -30.35
N GLU A 278 -20.41 -9.94 -29.30
CA GLU A 278 -21.60 -10.80 -29.34
C GLU A 278 -22.65 -10.27 -30.32
N GLU A 279 -22.84 -8.95 -30.38
CA GLU A 279 -23.77 -8.32 -31.32
C GLU A 279 -23.30 -8.43 -32.77
N ILE A 280 -22.00 -8.22 -33.05
CA ILE A 280 -21.46 -8.38 -34.40
C ILE A 280 -21.57 -9.84 -34.86
N PHE A 281 -21.27 -10.80 -34.00
CA PHE A 281 -21.47 -12.22 -34.33
C PHE A 281 -22.95 -12.52 -34.61
N ARG A 282 -23.86 -11.94 -33.82
CA ARG A 282 -25.31 -12.06 -34.02
C ARG A 282 -25.74 -11.55 -35.39
N THR A 283 -25.33 -10.34 -35.77
CA THR A 283 -25.79 -9.70 -37.01
C THR A 283 -25.11 -10.25 -38.26
N THR A 284 -23.82 -10.60 -38.19
CA THR A 284 -23.03 -11.05 -39.34
C THR A 284 -23.24 -12.53 -39.67
N VAL A 285 -23.31 -13.40 -38.66
CA VAL A 285 -23.37 -14.85 -38.87
C VAL A 285 -24.76 -15.41 -38.54
N VAL A 286 -25.29 -15.12 -37.36
CA VAL A 286 -26.52 -15.78 -36.88
C VAL A 286 -27.79 -15.26 -37.58
N ALA A 287 -27.94 -13.94 -37.73
CA ALA A 287 -29.11 -13.32 -38.34
C ALA A 287 -29.39 -13.79 -39.77
N PRO A 288 -28.42 -13.84 -40.72
CA PRO A 288 -28.68 -14.35 -42.06
C PRO A 288 -29.01 -15.85 -42.08
N LEU A 289 -28.41 -16.64 -41.17
CA LEU A 289 -28.71 -18.07 -41.06
C LEU A 289 -30.14 -18.30 -40.55
N VAL A 290 -30.54 -17.58 -39.50
CA VAL A 290 -31.88 -17.70 -38.93
C VAL A 290 -32.94 -17.12 -39.87
N GLN A 291 -32.65 -16.04 -40.59
CA GLN A 291 -33.54 -15.51 -41.65
C GLN A 291 -33.82 -16.50 -42.77
N LYS A 292 -32.85 -17.35 -43.11
CA LYS A 292 -33.03 -18.40 -44.12
C LYS A 292 -34.00 -19.49 -43.67
N ILE A 293 -34.07 -19.75 -42.37
CA ILE A 293 -34.91 -20.80 -41.75
C ILE A 293 -36.30 -20.23 -41.41
N ILE A 294 -36.33 -19.04 -40.80
CA ILE A 294 -37.55 -18.32 -40.40
C ILE A 294 -37.59 -16.97 -41.12
N PRO A 295 -38.08 -16.91 -42.37
CA PRO A 295 -38.17 -15.67 -43.12
C PRO A 295 -39.20 -14.73 -42.49
N HIS A 296 -38.80 -13.49 -42.26
CA HIS A 296 -39.68 -12.41 -41.81
C HIS A 296 -39.73 -11.32 -42.90
N GLY A 297 -40.76 -11.36 -43.73
CA GLY A 297 -41.01 -10.35 -44.76
C GLY A 297 -42.50 -10.25 -45.11
N PRO A 298 -42.99 -9.08 -45.55
CA PRO A 298 -44.36 -8.91 -46.00
C PRO A 298 -44.48 -9.42 -47.44
N SER A 299 -44.27 -10.71 -47.65
CA SER A 299 -44.66 -11.37 -48.91
C SER A 299 -45.91 -12.19 -48.63
N GLY A 300 -47.04 -11.49 -48.63
CA GLY A 300 -48.32 -12.13 -48.79
C GLY A 300 -48.42 -12.67 -50.19
N VAL A 301 -48.23 -13.97 -50.38
CA VAL A 301 -49.11 -14.80 -51.21
C VAL A 301 -49.14 -16.19 -50.59
N ALA A 302 -50.33 -16.58 -50.18
CA ALA A 302 -50.66 -17.92 -49.72
C ALA A 302 -50.17 -19.00 -50.68
N VAL A 303 -49.72 -20.13 -50.12
CA VAL A 303 -50.39 -21.44 -50.19
C VAL A 303 -49.40 -22.49 -49.69
N GLY A 304 -49.74 -23.12 -48.55
CA GLY A 304 -49.10 -24.34 -48.09
C GLY A 304 -48.67 -24.33 -46.62
N THR A 305 -49.61 -24.59 -45.71
CA THR A 305 -49.45 -25.57 -44.60
C THR A 305 -48.10 -25.72 -43.88
N SER A 306 -47.35 -24.66 -43.60
CA SER A 306 -46.27 -24.72 -42.61
C SER A 306 -46.80 -24.11 -41.32
N GLY A 307 -47.36 -24.94 -40.45
CA GLY A 307 -47.90 -24.51 -39.15
C GLY A 307 -46.84 -23.79 -38.32
N ASP A 308 -47.27 -23.14 -37.24
CA ASP A 308 -46.41 -22.53 -36.21
C ASP A 308 -45.54 -23.56 -35.45
N GLY A 309 -45.33 -24.76 -36.00
CA GLY A 309 -44.48 -25.80 -35.46
C GLY A 309 -43.02 -25.38 -35.53
N LEU A 310 -42.36 -25.37 -34.37
CA LEU A 310 -40.97 -24.98 -34.21
C LEU A 310 -39.98 -26.17 -34.29
N GLU A 311 -40.48 -27.40 -34.31
CA GLU A 311 -39.66 -28.61 -34.22
C GLU A 311 -38.67 -28.74 -35.39
N ASN A 312 -39.13 -28.59 -36.64
CA ASN A 312 -38.26 -28.63 -37.82
C ASN A 312 -37.31 -27.43 -37.87
N ASP A 313 -37.80 -26.23 -37.54
CA ASP A 313 -36.99 -25.01 -37.50
C ASP A 313 -35.82 -25.19 -36.50
N TYR A 314 -36.09 -25.76 -35.31
CA TYR A 314 -35.04 -26.04 -34.33
C TYR A 314 -34.04 -27.09 -34.81
N GLN A 315 -34.46 -28.12 -35.56
CA GLN A 315 -33.53 -29.10 -36.13
C GLN A 315 -32.61 -28.48 -37.20
N GLU A 316 -33.16 -27.61 -38.05
CA GLU A 316 -32.37 -26.87 -39.03
C GLU A 316 -31.39 -25.90 -38.34
N ILE A 317 -31.85 -25.18 -37.30
CA ILE A 317 -30.99 -24.30 -36.50
C ILE A 317 -29.87 -25.09 -35.81
N LYS A 318 -30.16 -26.25 -35.21
CA LYS A 318 -29.13 -27.13 -34.60
C LYS A 318 -28.07 -27.55 -35.62
N THR A 319 -28.48 -27.85 -36.85
CA THR A 319 -27.55 -28.23 -37.93
C THR A 319 -26.68 -27.05 -38.36
N CYS A 320 -27.26 -25.86 -38.49
CA CYS A 320 -26.54 -24.63 -38.80
C CYS A 320 -25.56 -24.22 -37.69
N ILE A 321 -25.92 -24.35 -36.42
CA ILE A 321 -25.02 -24.05 -35.30
C ILE A 321 -23.80 -24.98 -35.34
N ASN A 322 -24.01 -26.28 -35.51
CA ASN A 322 -22.93 -27.27 -35.57
C ASN A 322 -22.00 -27.08 -36.77
N LYS A 323 -22.50 -26.55 -37.88
CA LYS A 323 -21.70 -26.31 -39.09
C LYS A 323 -20.99 -24.96 -39.09
N ASP A 324 -21.73 -23.92 -38.75
CA ASP A 324 -21.33 -22.54 -38.99
C ASP A 324 -20.92 -21.78 -37.73
N CYS A 325 -21.34 -22.21 -36.52
CA CYS A 325 -20.99 -21.53 -35.27
C CYS A 325 -19.97 -22.29 -34.42
N LYS A 326 -19.76 -23.60 -34.69
CA LYS A 326 -18.90 -24.49 -33.90
C LYS A 326 -17.46 -23.99 -33.77
N PHE A 327 -16.88 -23.45 -34.84
CA PHE A 327 -15.51 -22.92 -34.81
C PHE A 327 -15.33 -21.79 -33.78
N LEU A 328 -16.29 -20.87 -33.66
CA LEU A 328 -16.20 -19.74 -32.73
C LEU A 328 -16.50 -20.17 -31.29
N LEU A 329 -17.42 -21.11 -31.12
CA LEU A 329 -17.73 -21.71 -29.81
C LEU A 329 -16.53 -22.48 -29.27
N GLU A 330 -15.80 -23.20 -30.11
CA GLU A 330 -14.54 -23.88 -29.72
C GLU A 330 -13.43 -22.88 -29.35
N ILE A 331 -13.27 -21.78 -30.11
CA ILE A 331 -12.28 -20.74 -29.79
C ILE A 331 -12.60 -20.04 -28.45
N SER A 332 -13.87 -19.75 -28.18
CA SER A 332 -14.30 -19.09 -26.93
C SER A 332 -14.31 -20.00 -25.71
N SER A 333 -14.54 -21.31 -25.90
CA SER A 333 -14.49 -22.32 -24.83
C SER A 333 -13.11 -22.95 -24.60
N ALA A 334 -12.11 -22.63 -25.43
CA ALA A 334 -10.78 -23.19 -25.33
C ALA A 334 -10.14 -22.93 -23.95
N GLU A 335 -9.61 -23.99 -23.33
CA GLU A 335 -8.92 -23.92 -22.04
C GLU A 335 -7.72 -22.97 -22.10
N ASN A 336 -7.57 -22.09 -21.10
CA ASN A 336 -6.51 -21.07 -21.00
C ASN A 336 -6.58 -19.90 -21.99
N SER A 337 -7.66 -19.77 -22.76
CA SER A 337 -7.88 -18.64 -23.67
C SER A 337 -8.17 -17.30 -22.97
N GLY A 338 -8.73 -17.35 -21.75
CA GLY A 338 -9.24 -16.18 -21.04
C GLY A 338 -10.52 -15.59 -21.67
N LEU A 339 -11.15 -16.31 -22.61
CA LEU A 339 -12.33 -15.86 -23.37
C LEU A 339 -13.67 -16.34 -22.78
N LEU A 340 -13.65 -16.88 -21.55
CA LEU A 340 -14.87 -17.31 -20.83
C LEU A 340 -15.78 -16.13 -20.41
N VAL A 341 -15.40 -14.88 -20.72
CA VAL A 341 -16.20 -13.68 -20.46
C VAL A 341 -17.30 -13.50 -21.51
N PHE A 342 -17.26 -14.24 -22.63
CA PHE A 342 -18.24 -14.12 -23.71
C PHE A 342 -19.31 -15.22 -23.64
N ASP A 343 -20.57 -14.82 -23.77
CA ASP A 343 -21.74 -15.71 -23.78
C ASP A 343 -22.42 -15.70 -25.17
N PHE A 344 -21.69 -16.13 -26.22
CA PHE A 344 -22.19 -16.15 -27.60
C PHE A 344 -23.47 -16.99 -27.78
N LEU A 345 -23.64 -18.06 -27.01
CA LEU A 345 -24.84 -18.90 -27.05
C LEU A 345 -26.08 -18.12 -26.62
N ALA A 346 -26.01 -17.41 -25.49
CA ALA A 346 -27.14 -16.68 -24.94
C ALA A 346 -27.38 -15.36 -25.68
N ASN A 347 -26.33 -14.55 -25.82
CA ASN A 347 -26.43 -13.15 -26.24
C ASN A 347 -26.45 -12.98 -27.77
N SER A 348 -25.97 -13.97 -28.52
CA SER A 348 -26.04 -13.97 -29.99
C SER A 348 -27.07 -14.97 -30.50
N ILE A 349 -26.87 -16.27 -30.24
CA ILE A 349 -27.67 -17.32 -30.88
C ILE A 349 -29.11 -17.36 -30.36
N LEU A 350 -29.31 -17.56 -29.05
CA LEU A 350 -30.65 -17.65 -28.45
C LEU A 350 -31.43 -16.35 -28.62
N LYS A 351 -30.76 -15.20 -28.46
CA LYS A 351 -31.37 -13.88 -28.66
C LYS A 351 -31.92 -13.69 -30.07
N GLU A 352 -31.18 -14.11 -31.10
CA GLU A 352 -31.63 -13.97 -32.50
C GLU A 352 -32.72 -14.97 -32.85
N VAL A 353 -32.59 -16.23 -32.42
CA VAL A 353 -33.62 -17.26 -32.63
C VAL A 353 -34.94 -16.84 -32.01
N LEU A 354 -34.93 -16.32 -30.77
CA LEU A 354 -36.13 -15.83 -30.10
C LEU A 354 -36.73 -14.62 -30.85
N SER A 355 -35.91 -13.65 -31.26
CA SER A 355 -36.34 -12.49 -32.06
C SER A 355 -36.98 -12.92 -33.39
N ALA A 356 -36.40 -13.90 -34.08
CA ALA A 356 -36.91 -14.41 -35.35
C ALA A 356 -38.23 -15.17 -35.18
N ILE A 357 -38.38 -16.00 -34.14
CA ILE A 357 -39.64 -16.70 -33.85
C ILE A 357 -40.74 -15.71 -33.51
N GLN A 358 -40.46 -14.71 -32.66
CA GLN A 358 -41.44 -13.67 -32.31
C GLN A 358 -41.95 -12.89 -33.52
N LYS A 359 -41.07 -12.59 -34.48
CA LYS A 359 -41.41 -11.81 -35.68
C LYS A 359 -42.01 -12.67 -36.81
N GLY A 360 -41.51 -13.88 -37.01
CA GLY A 360 -41.89 -14.77 -38.11
C GLY A 360 -43.08 -15.67 -37.81
N LYS A 361 -43.23 -16.12 -36.55
CA LYS A 361 -44.29 -17.04 -36.10
C LYS A 361 -44.86 -16.60 -34.74
N PRO A 362 -45.57 -15.44 -34.67
CA PRO A 362 -46.14 -14.95 -33.40
C PRO A 362 -47.20 -15.91 -32.82
N GLY A 363 -47.80 -16.76 -33.66
CA GLY A 363 -48.75 -17.79 -33.24
C GLY A 363 -48.11 -18.94 -32.45
N ALA A 364 -46.80 -19.14 -32.55
CA ALA A 364 -46.08 -20.21 -31.86
C ALA A 364 -46.11 -20.07 -30.33
N PHE A 365 -46.23 -18.84 -29.82
CA PHE A 365 -46.37 -18.53 -28.39
C PHE A 365 -47.82 -18.27 -27.96
N SER A 366 -48.79 -18.42 -28.87
CA SER A 366 -50.18 -18.09 -28.58
C SER A 366 -50.81 -19.12 -27.63
N PRO A 367 -51.31 -18.71 -26.45
CA PRO A 367 -52.01 -19.62 -25.53
C PRO A 367 -53.37 -20.09 -26.09
N GLY A 368 -53.86 -19.49 -27.19
CA GLY A 368 -55.12 -19.84 -27.83
C GLY A 368 -55.15 -21.22 -28.51
N ARG A 369 -53.99 -21.89 -28.65
CA ARG A 369 -53.87 -23.24 -29.23
C ARG A 369 -53.07 -24.15 -28.29
N PRO A 370 -53.68 -24.68 -27.21
CA PRO A 370 -52.95 -25.33 -26.11
C PRO A 370 -52.15 -26.58 -26.52
N THR A 371 -52.61 -27.34 -27.51
CA THR A 371 -51.89 -28.52 -28.01
C THR A 371 -50.60 -28.15 -28.75
N GLU A 372 -50.65 -27.14 -29.59
CA GLU A 372 -49.48 -26.67 -30.35
C GLU A 372 -48.52 -25.89 -29.47
N PHE A 373 -49.03 -25.09 -28.54
CA PHE A 373 -48.23 -24.45 -27.51
C PHE A 373 -47.43 -25.47 -26.69
N LEU A 374 -48.04 -26.60 -26.30
CA LEU A 374 -47.36 -27.65 -25.54
C LEU A 374 -46.31 -28.38 -26.38
N ILE A 375 -46.58 -28.65 -27.66
CA ILE A 375 -45.61 -29.24 -28.60
C ILE A 375 -44.42 -28.31 -28.78
N ASN A 376 -44.67 -27.03 -29.10
CA ASN A 376 -43.64 -26.02 -29.27
C ASN A 376 -42.82 -25.82 -27.98
N TYR A 377 -43.46 -25.78 -26.82
CA TYR A 377 -42.79 -25.68 -25.52
C TYR A 377 -41.83 -26.85 -25.28
N LYS A 378 -42.26 -28.09 -25.56
CA LYS A 378 -41.39 -29.27 -25.46
C LYS A 378 -40.21 -29.19 -26.44
N SER A 379 -40.48 -28.83 -27.70
CA SER A 379 -39.41 -28.68 -28.70
C SER A 379 -38.41 -27.57 -28.34
N SER A 380 -38.87 -26.46 -27.73
CA SER A 380 -37.99 -25.41 -27.22
C SER A 380 -37.13 -25.89 -26.04
N LEU A 381 -37.67 -26.70 -25.12
CA LEU A 381 -36.90 -27.29 -24.03
C LEU A 381 -35.84 -28.29 -24.56
N ASP A 382 -36.21 -29.13 -25.52
CA ASP A 382 -35.27 -30.06 -26.17
C ASP A 382 -34.20 -29.34 -27.00
N PHE A 383 -34.50 -28.12 -27.47
CA PHE A 383 -33.54 -27.26 -28.12
C PHE A 383 -32.55 -26.66 -27.12
N LEU A 384 -33.04 -26.12 -26.00
CA LEU A 384 -32.20 -25.57 -24.93
C LEU A 384 -31.29 -26.65 -24.32
N ALA A 385 -31.85 -27.82 -23.99
CA ALA A 385 -31.08 -28.93 -23.41
C ALA A 385 -29.95 -29.41 -24.35
N HIS A 386 -30.14 -29.30 -25.68
CA HIS A 386 -29.10 -29.64 -26.64
C HIS A 386 -27.97 -28.60 -26.69
N LEU A 387 -28.31 -27.32 -26.55
CA LEU A 387 -27.32 -26.23 -26.54
C LEU A 387 -26.53 -26.20 -25.22
N GLU A 388 -27.20 -26.42 -24.09
CA GLU A 388 -26.57 -26.53 -22.77
C GLU A 388 -25.72 -27.80 -22.61
N GLY A 389 -26.05 -28.87 -23.35
CA GLY A 389 -25.28 -30.12 -23.35
C GLY A 389 -24.13 -30.17 -24.38
N SER A 390 -23.96 -29.11 -25.19
CA SER A 390 -22.90 -29.00 -26.21
C SER A 390 -21.81 -27.98 -25.86
N THR A 391 -21.94 -27.29 -24.71
CA THR A 391 -20.86 -26.65 -23.96
C THR A 391 -20.23 -27.65 -23.01
#